data_AF-A0A6V7U595-F1
#
_entry.id   AF-A0A6V7U595-F1
#
_cell.length_a   1.000
_cell.length_b   1.000
_cell.length_c   1.000
_cell.angle_alpha   90.00
_cell.angle_beta   90.00
_cell.angle_gamma   90.00
#
_symmetry.space_group_name_H-M   'P 1'
#
loop_
_entity.id
_entity.type
_entity.pdbx_description
1 polymer ?
#
loop_
_entity_poly.entity_id
_entity_poly.type
_entity_poly.pdbx_seq_one_letter_code
_entity_poly.pdbx_strand_id
1 'polypeptide(L)'
;MTTCSICKFDVPSSLSFVKCCNHMAHTNCLKNFVAKRNCCPKCNEQITQSDVVPIVFDPPQQQPKNLQNEGNSNRVTEVLNAVLERLRGYRTGTDQEEAQIRQVGEAFEIIVRTKNNENNPDKPSTSDDVAPFKQNAWDKIMSIVKSKEVGFIVLALILALLCVFFWEIAVSAGALSQTTEFIGGALAALRLYAPGLAVTLQWLFPQKYYHQNKCKHCRNKSFCKRHGNIRLVHRDVLDPCMWINRHIENHYKPLELPWTLCLKSIFHWNNETLNIWTHLIGLFILTYLQYWTLLEALPSVQAPIIDYLVMTMAMLCCQLCMLLSSAYHIFGCHSPIRRKQWLKADLFGVSAALVGLYMSGLYTSFYNFPEIRRFYGTLIGAMSITTSLFATSRFSERNTQKRIGLLELLYLSMALIAMAPTLHWIQLHGGLSNPHVQQWLPNLCILFILLGGAFAFYTTLFPERLFPGIF
;
A
#
# COMPACT_ATOMS: atom_id res chain seq x y z
N MET A 1 -4.09 26.46 12.80
CA MET A 1 -4.56 27.54 11.92
C MET A 1 -3.84 28.81 12.31
N THR A 2 -3.54 29.64 11.31
CA THR A 2 -2.50 30.67 11.30
C THR A 2 -3.10 32.07 11.32
N THR A 3 -2.54 32.94 12.15
CA THR A 3 -2.81 34.38 12.24
C THR A 3 -2.87 35.07 10.87
N CYS A 4 -3.69 36.13 10.78
CA CYS A 4 -3.81 36.94 9.58
C CYS A 4 -2.45 37.50 9.14
N SER A 5 -2.08 37.33 7.87
CA SER A 5 -0.77 37.79 7.39
C SER A 5 -0.58 39.30 7.44
N ILE A 6 -1.68 40.07 7.48
CA ILE A 6 -1.70 41.54 7.46
C ILE A 6 -1.74 42.09 8.90
N CYS A 7 -2.74 41.72 9.70
CA CYS A 7 -2.94 42.29 11.05
C CYS A 7 -2.38 41.42 12.18
N LYS A 8 -1.92 40.20 11.90
CA LYS A 8 -1.34 39.25 12.87
C LYS A 8 -2.28 38.77 13.98
N PHE A 9 -3.56 39.13 13.97
CA PHE A 9 -4.58 38.61 14.87
C PHE A 9 -5.20 37.29 14.37
N ASP A 10 -5.71 36.48 15.29
CA ASP A 10 -6.47 35.26 14.99
C ASP A 10 -7.98 35.55 14.93
N VAL A 11 -8.62 34.95 13.91
CA VAL A 11 -10.06 34.89 13.57
C VAL A 11 -10.74 36.22 13.19
N PRO A 12 -11.23 36.37 11.93
CA PRO A 12 -12.29 37.31 11.61
C PRO A 12 -13.62 36.58 11.40
N SER A 13 -14.74 37.27 11.62
CA SER A 13 -16.07 36.86 11.16
C SER A 13 -16.23 36.91 9.63
N SER A 14 -15.27 37.48 8.90
CA SER A 14 -15.27 37.54 7.43
C SER A 14 -13.86 37.38 6.85
N LEU A 15 -13.70 36.37 5.99
CA LEU A 15 -12.47 36.10 5.23
C LEU A 15 -12.69 36.49 3.77
N SER A 16 -11.62 36.92 3.08
CA SER A 16 -11.63 37.08 1.63
C SER A 16 -10.39 36.44 1.03
N PHE A 17 -10.50 36.00 -0.23
CA PHE A 17 -9.36 35.49 -1.01
C PHE A 17 -9.17 36.30 -2.30
N VAL A 18 -7.96 36.21 -2.86
CA VAL A 18 -7.61 36.82 -4.14
C VAL A 18 -7.80 35.81 -5.27
N LYS A 19 -8.56 36.13 -6.32
CA LYS A 19 -8.89 35.20 -7.43
C LYS A 19 -7.68 34.57 -8.13
N CYS A 20 -6.62 35.34 -8.39
CA CYS A 20 -5.48 34.87 -9.19
C CYS A 20 -4.54 33.93 -8.42
N CYS A 21 -4.38 34.12 -7.09
CA CYS A 21 -3.36 33.43 -6.30
C CYS A 21 -3.91 32.69 -5.06
N ASN A 22 -5.23 32.72 -4.83
CA ASN A 22 -5.93 32.06 -3.72
C ASN A 22 -5.42 32.40 -2.32
N HIS A 23 -4.71 33.52 -2.17
CA HIS A 23 -4.23 33.98 -0.86
C HIS A 23 -5.38 34.57 -0.04
N MET A 24 -5.56 34.04 1.18
CA MET A 24 -6.58 34.46 2.12
C MET A 24 -6.05 35.40 3.20
N ALA A 25 -6.87 36.38 3.58
CA ALA A 25 -6.72 37.25 4.75
C ALA A 25 -8.10 37.77 5.20
N HIS A 26 -8.16 38.48 6.33
CA HIS A 26 -9.40 39.12 6.79
C HIS A 26 -9.95 40.07 5.72
N THR A 27 -11.25 40.05 5.44
CA THR A 27 -11.88 40.82 4.35
C THR A 27 -11.50 42.29 4.38
N ASN A 28 -11.64 42.96 5.52
CA ASN A 28 -11.32 44.38 5.66
C ASN A 28 -9.82 44.66 5.54
N CYS A 29 -8.96 43.78 6.09
CA CYS A 29 -7.52 43.94 5.97
C CYS A 29 -7.06 43.79 4.52
N LEU A 30 -7.61 42.82 3.79
CA LEU A 30 -7.25 42.55 2.41
C LEU A 30 -7.75 43.66 1.48
N LYS A 31 -9.01 44.10 1.61
CA LYS A 31 -9.56 45.21 0.83
C LYS A 31 -8.80 46.52 1.04
N ASN A 32 -8.47 46.86 2.29
CA ASN A 32 -7.70 48.08 2.61
C ASN A 32 -6.26 48.02 2.12
N PHE A 33 -5.62 46.85 2.21
CA PHE A 33 -4.25 46.67 1.71
C PHE A 33 -4.20 46.80 0.18
N VAL A 34 -5.12 46.14 -0.53
CA VAL A 34 -5.20 46.21 -1.99
C VAL A 34 -5.55 47.62 -2.46
N ALA A 35 -6.45 48.34 -1.78
CA ALA A 35 -6.77 49.74 -2.12
C ALA A 35 -5.55 50.68 -2.09
N LYS A 36 -4.60 50.43 -1.18
CA LYS A 36 -3.42 51.29 -0.98
C LYS A 36 -2.21 50.87 -1.81
N ARG A 37 -2.09 49.59 -2.14
CA ARG A 37 -0.87 49.00 -2.71
C ARG A 37 -1.07 48.38 -4.10
N ASN A 38 -2.32 48.18 -4.54
CA ASN A 38 -2.68 47.48 -5.78
C ASN A 38 -1.94 46.15 -5.99
N CYS A 39 -1.63 45.45 -4.90
CA CYS A 39 -0.93 44.17 -4.94
C CYS A 39 -1.33 43.23 -3.80
N CYS A 40 -1.07 41.93 -3.99
CA CYS A 40 -1.32 40.90 -2.97
C CYS A 40 -0.27 40.98 -1.84
N PRO A 41 -0.68 40.97 -0.56
CA PRO A 41 0.25 41.07 0.58
C PRO A 41 1.19 39.86 0.78
N LYS A 42 0.92 38.73 0.10
CA LYS A 42 1.72 37.49 0.23
C LYS A 42 2.65 37.22 -0.95
N CYS A 43 2.20 37.43 -2.19
CA CYS A 43 2.99 37.18 -3.40
C CYS A 43 3.37 38.45 -4.18
N ASN A 44 2.88 39.63 -3.76
CA ASN A 44 3.15 40.92 -4.39
C ASN A 44 2.68 41.05 -5.86
N GLU A 45 1.78 40.16 -6.29
CA GLU A 45 1.16 40.17 -7.61
C GLU A 45 0.16 41.34 -7.74
N GLN A 46 0.15 42.02 -8.89
CA GLN A 46 -0.74 43.17 -9.12
C GLN A 46 -2.20 42.73 -9.18
N ILE A 47 -3.03 43.34 -8.32
CA ILE A 47 -4.45 43.01 -8.19
C ILE A 47 -5.25 44.26 -7.86
N THR A 48 -6.52 44.25 -8.25
CA THR A 48 -7.49 45.32 -8.00
C THR A 48 -8.51 44.88 -6.94
N GLN A 49 -9.32 45.82 -6.43
CA GLN A 49 -10.33 45.47 -5.42
C GLN A 49 -11.39 44.48 -5.93
N SER A 50 -11.66 44.43 -7.24
CA SER A 50 -12.56 43.44 -7.86
C SER A 50 -12.03 42.01 -7.84
N ASP A 51 -10.74 41.84 -7.56
CA ASP A 51 -10.09 40.53 -7.44
C ASP A 51 -10.20 39.95 -6.02
N VAL A 52 -10.70 40.73 -5.06
CA VAL A 52 -10.90 40.34 -3.66
C VAL A 52 -12.32 39.81 -3.47
N VAL A 53 -12.45 38.49 -3.29
CA VAL A 53 -13.75 37.81 -3.13
C VAL A 53 -14.01 37.49 -1.66
N PRO A 54 -15.10 38.00 -1.06
CA PRO A 54 -15.49 37.64 0.29
C PRO A 54 -16.02 36.21 0.35
N ILE A 55 -15.59 35.49 1.39
CA ILE A 55 -16.13 34.21 1.81
C ILE A 55 -17.34 34.55 2.69
N VAL A 56 -18.53 34.46 2.10
CA VAL A 56 -19.80 34.58 2.84
C VAL A 56 -20.04 33.23 3.51
N PHE A 57 -20.02 33.20 4.85
CA PHE A 57 -20.61 32.12 5.60
C PHE A 57 -22.07 32.51 5.83
N ASP A 58 -23.00 31.93 5.09
CA ASP A 58 -24.40 32.08 5.44
C ASP A 58 -24.63 31.43 6.82
N PRO A 59 -25.16 32.16 7.82
CA PRO A 59 -25.62 31.53 9.05
C PRO A 59 -26.73 30.53 8.71
N PRO A 60 -26.89 29.43 9.48
CA PRO A 60 -27.88 28.42 9.18
C PRO A 60 -29.28 29.04 9.30
N GLN A 61 -29.87 29.41 8.16
CA GLN A 61 -31.30 29.66 8.10
C GLN A 61 -32.00 28.32 8.31
N GLN A 62 -32.84 28.25 9.34
CA GLN A 62 -33.80 27.17 9.51
C GLN A 62 -34.71 27.15 8.27
N GLN A 63 -34.40 26.29 7.30
CA GLN A 63 -35.29 25.99 6.21
C GLN A 63 -36.20 24.81 6.58
N PRO A 64 -37.50 24.90 6.22
CA PRO A 64 -38.48 23.88 6.54
C PRO A 64 -38.13 22.55 5.85
N LYS A 65 -38.43 21.45 6.54
CA LYS A 65 -37.97 20.06 6.32
C LYS A 65 -38.22 19.41 4.94
N ASN A 66 -38.64 20.13 3.90
CA ASN A 66 -39.17 19.51 2.67
C ASN A 66 -38.38 19.72 1.37
N LEU A 67 -37.12 20.18 1.39
CA LEU A 67 -36.34 20.41 0.15
C LEU A 67 -34.94 19.75 0.08
N GLN A 68 -34.62 18.79 0.97
CA GLN A 68 -33.30 18.14 0.98
C GLN A 68 -33.06 17.06 -0.10
N ASN A 69 -34.06 16.72 -0.93
CA ASN A 69 -33.93 15.61 -1.89
C ASN A 69 -33.51 16.00 -3.31
N GLU A 70 -33.38 17.29 -3.66
CA GLU A 70 -32.97 17.70 -5.02
C GLU A 70 -31.47 18.08 -5.14
N GLY A 71 -30.78 18.32 -4.02
CA GLY A 71 -29.40 18.84 -4.03
C GLY A 71 -28.27 17.84 -4.30
N ASN A 72 -28.48 16.54 -4.08
CA ASN A 72 -27.44 15.52 -4.26
C ASN A 72 -27.32 15.01 -5.70
N SER A 73 -28.39 15.06 -6.49
CA SER A 73 -28.37 14.66 -7.90
C SER A 73 -27.54 15.65 -8.73
N ASN A 74 -27.65 16.95 -8.45
CA ASN A 74 -26.98 17.99 -9.20
C ASN A 74 -25.44 17.96 -9.06
N ARG A 75 -24.92 17.56 -7.90
CA ARG A 75 -23.47 17.49 -7.65
C ARG A 75 -22.76 16.37 -8.41
N VAL A 76 -23.40 15.22 -8.57
CA VAL A 76 -22.83 14.09 -9.33
C VAL A 76 -22.83 14.44 -10.82
N THR A 77 -23.93 15.02 -11.32
CA THR A 77 -24.05 15.50 -12.71
C THR A 77 -23.07 16.64 -13.01
N GLU A 78 -22.83 17.56 -12.06
CA GLU A 78 -21.81 18.61 -12.18
C GLU A 78 -20.39 18.04 -12.26
N VAL A 79 -20.06 17.04 -11.43
CA VAL A 79 -18.74 16.39 -11.46
C VAL A 79 -18.54 15.60 -12.74
N LEU A 80 -19.56 14.88 -13.22
CA LEU A 80 -19.51 14.15 -14.50
C LEU A 80 -19.39 15.09 -15.69
N ASN A 81 -20.15 16.18 -15.71
CA ASN A 81 -20.05 17.19 -16.77
C ASN A 81 -18.69 17.89 -16.77
N ALA A 82 -18.10 18.17 -15.60
CA ALA A 82 -16.75 18.73 -15.50
C ALA A 82 -15.65 17.75 -15.95
N VAL A 83 -15.85 16.45 -15.78
CA VAL A 83 -14.96 15.40 -16.29
C VAL A 83 -15.11 15.26 -17.80
N LEU A 84 -16.34 15.26 -18.33
CA LEU A 84 -16.62 15.19 -19.78
C LEU A 84 -16.12 16.43 -20.54
N GLU A 85 -16.29 17.63 -20.00
CA GLU A 85 -15.70 18.85 -20.59
C GLU A 85 -14.17 18.77 -20.65
N ARG A 86 -13.54 18.26 -19.59
CA ARG A 86 -12.08 18.05 -19.58
C ARG A 86 -11.64 17.02 -20.61
N LEU A 87 -12.39 15.93 -20.78
CA LEU A 87 -12.08 14.89 -21.77
C LEU A 87 -12.27 15.37 -23.22
N ARG A 88 -13.30 16.19 -23.50
CA ARG A 88 -13.46 16.84 -24.82
C ARG A 88 -12.30 17.76 -25.20
N GLY A 89 -11.66 18.39 -24.21
CA GLY A 89 -10.45 19.18 -24.39
C GLY A 89 -9.22 18.39 -24.86
N TYR A 90 -9.20 17.06 -24.67
CA TYR A 90 -8.05 16.22 -25.03
C TYR A 90 -8.11 15.61 -26.44
N ARG A 91 -9.22 15.75 -27.19
CA ARG A 91 -9.36 15.27 -28.59
C ARG A 91 -8.93 13.80 -28.80
N THR A 92 -9.23 12.90 -27.85
CA THR A 92 -8.88 11.46 -27.90
C THR A 92 -10.04 10.54 -27.54
N GLY A 93 -11.26 10.79 -28.03
CA GLY A 93 -12.39 9.88 -27.80
C GLY A 93 -13.05 9.50 -29.11
N THR A 94 -13.18 8.21 -29.37
CA THR A 94 -14.18 7.71 -30.34
C THR A 94 -15.57 7.71 -29.67
N ASP A 95 -16.65 7.85 -30.44
CA ASP A 95 -18.04 7.91 -29.91
C ASP A 95 -18.39 6.74 -28.96
N GLN A 96 -17.68 5.63 -29.08
CA GLN A 96 -17.83 4.43 -28.28
C GLN A 96 -17.30 4.57 -26.85
N GLU A 97 -16.22 5.34 -26.64
CA GLU A 97 -15.65 5.63 -25.32
C GLU A 97 -16.50 6.66 -24.54
N GLU A 98 -17.07 7.65 -25.24
CA GLU A 98 -18.00 8.61 -24.64
C GLU A 98 -19.31 7.91 -24.21
N ALA A 99 -19.76 6.90 -24.97
CA ALA A 99 -20.91 6.06 -24.61
C ALA A 99 -20.65 5.17 -23.38
N GLN A 100 -19.45 4.58 -23.25
CA GLN A 100 -19.08 3.76 -22.09
C GLN A 100 -18.98 4.59 -20.81
N ILE A 101 -18.41 5.79 -20.89
CA ILE A 101 -18.32 6.71 -19.73
C ILE A 101 -19.71 7.18 -19.30
N ARG A 102 -20.60 7.46 -20.24
CA ARG A 102 -22.02 7.75 -19.93
C ARG A 102 -22.71 6.59 -19.24
N GLN A 103 -22.53 5.35 -19.71
CA GLN A 103 -23.11 4.17 -19.07
C GLN A 103 -22.61 3.94 -17.64
N VAL A 104 -21.33 4.20 -17.37
CA VAL A 104 -20.77 4.15 -16.01
C VAL A 104 -21.37 5.24 -15.13
N GLY A 105 -21.55 6.45 -15.67
CA GLY A 105 -22.22 7.55 -14.97
C GLY A 105 -23.67 7.23 -14.60
N GLU A 106 -24.44 6.69 -15.54
CA GLU A 106 -25.84 6.26 -15.32
C GLU A 106 -25.95 5.15 -14.27
N ALA A 107 -25.04 4.16 -14.31
CA ALA A 107 -25.00 3.09 -13.31
C ALA A 107 -24.71 3.63 -11.90
N PHE A 108 -23.82 4.62 -11.77
CA PHE A 108 -23.53 5.28 -10.50
C PHE A 108 -24.72 6.11 -9.99
N GLU A 109 -25.42 6.80 -10.89
CA GLU A 109 -26.61 7.59 -10.55
C GLU A 109 -27.74 6.71 -9.99
N ILE A 110 -27.92 5.52 -10.58
CA ILE A 110 -28.89 4.52 -10.11
C ILE A 110 -28.53 4.03 -8.70
N ILE A 111 -27.26 3.70 -8.43
CA ILE A 111 -26.79 3.25 -7.12
C ILE A 111 -27.02 4.34 -6.04
N VAL A 112 -26.76 5.60 -6.38
CA VAL A 112 -26.97 6.74 -5.47
C VAL A 112 -28.47 6.97 -5.21
N ARG A 113 -29.34 6.88 -6.23
CA ARG A 113 -30.80 6.98 -6.05
C ARG A 113 -31.36 5.86 -5.20
N THR A 114 -30.89 4.62 -5.40
CA THR A 114 -31.38 3.45 -4.65
C THR A 114 -31.03 3.56 -3.16
N LYS A 115 -29.82 4.06 -2.85
CA LYS A 115 -29.35 4.27 -1.46
C LYS A 115 -30.06 5.43 -0.75
N ASN A 116 -30.54 6.43 -1.48
CA ASN A 116 -31.35 7.51 -0.92
C ASN A 116 -32.80 7.09 -0.66
N ASN A 117 -33.36 6.17 -1.44
CA ASN A 117 -34.71 5.64 -1.22
C ASN A 117 -34.81 4.69 -0.02
N GLU A 118 -33.74 3.95 0.33
CA GLU A 118 -33.70 3.09 1.54
C GLU A 118 -33.72 3.87 2.87
N ASN A 119 -33.47 5.19 2.85
CA ASN A 119 -33.40 6.04 4.04
C ASN A 119 -34.66 6.88 4.33
N ASN A 120 -35.78 6.65 3.63
CA ASN A 120 -37.03 7.39 3.84
C ASN A 120 -38.17 6.45 4.29
N PRO A 121 -38.63 6.47 5.56
CA PRO A 121 -39.53 5.45 6.12
C PRO A 121 -41.00 5.52 5.65
N ASP A 122 -41.41 6.54 4.90
CA ASP A 122 -42.84 6.83 4.64
C ASP A 122 -43.32 6.52 3.21
N LYS A 123 -42.66 5.61 2.47
CA LYS A 123 -43.20 5.09 1.20
C LYS A 123 -43.31 3.57 1.22
N PRO A 124 -44.45 2.98 0.80
CA PRO A 124 -44.59 1.54 0.76
C PRO A 124 -43.60 0.97 -0.25
N SER A 125 -42.67 0.15 0.24
CA SER A 125 -41.72 -0.59 -0.59
C SER A 125 -42.48 -1.68 -1.34
N THR A 126 -42.59 -1.57 -2.66
CA THR A 126 -42.76 -2.76 -3.50
C THR A 126 -41.40 -3.47 -3.52
N SER A 127 -41.26 -4.49 -2.66
CA SER A 127 -40.02 -5.25 -2.43
C SER A 127 -39.51 -6.03 -3.65
N ASP A 128 -40.31 -6.12 -4.71
CA ASP A 128 -40.11 -7.10 -5.77
C ASP A 128 -39.30 -6.55 -6.97
N ASP A 129 -39.11 -5.23 -7.08
CA ASP A 129 -38.40 -4.60 -8.22
C ASP A 129 -36.94 -4.20 -7.93
N VAL A 130 -36.51 -4.17 -6.65
CA VAL A 130 -35.19 -3.62 -6.25
C VAL A 130 -34.10 -4.70 -6.19
N ALA A 131 -34.45 -5.91 -5.79
CA ALA A 131 -33.49 -7.02 -5.70
C ALA A 131 -32.88 -7.45 -7.06
N PRO A 132 -33.66 -7.55 -8.16
CA PRO A 132 -33.10 -7.91 -9.48
C PRO A 132 -32.16 -6.83 -10.03
N PHE A 133 -32.39 -5.56 -9.67
CA PHE A 133 -31.63 -4.41 -10.16
C PHE A 133 -30.26 -4.26 -9.47
N LYS A 134 -30.19 -4.52 -8.15
CA LYS A 134 -28.92 -4.59 -7.41
C LYS A 134 -28.04 -5.73 -7.92
N GLN A 135 -28.63 -6.88 -8.23
CA GLN A 135 -27.90 -8.04 -8.76
C GLN A 135 -27.32 -7.77 -10.15
N ASN A 136 -28.13 -7.23 -11.07
CA ASN A 136 -27.68 -6.87 -12.42
C ASN A 136 -26.57 -5.81 -12.44
N ALA A 137 -26.58 -4.83 -11.55
CA ALA A 137 -25.52 -3.82 -11.45
C ALA A 137 -24.21 -4.41 -10.91
N TRP A 138 -24.29 -5.29 -9.91
CA TRP A 138 -23.13 -6.00 -9.36
C TRP A 138 -22.54 -7.01 -10.36
N ASP A 139 -23.38 -7.72 -11.12
CA ASP A 139 -22.93 -8.65 -12.16
C ASP A 139 -22.23 -7.91 -13.31
N LYS A 140 -22.68 -6.68 -13.62
CA LYS A 140 -22.06 -5.80 -14.63
C LYS A 140 -20.74 -5.19 -14.15
N ILE A 141 -20.61 -4.87 -12.85
CA ILE A 141 -19.33 -4.45 -12.24
C ILE A 141 -18.36 -5.64 -12.20
N MET A 142 -18.84 -6.82 -11.83
CA MET A 142 -18.02 -8.03 -11.82
C MET A 142 -17.60 -8.49 -13.21
N SER A 143 -18.38 -8.20 -14.27
CA SER A 143 -17.96 -8.44 -15.66
C SER A 143 -16.86 -7.48 -16.12
N ILE A 144 -16.85 -6.24 -15.63
CA ILE A 144 -15.77 -5.26 -15.84
C ILE A 144 -14.51 -5.67 -15.06
N VAL A 145 -14.65 -6.15 -13.82
CA VAL A 145 -13.53 -6.65 -12.99
C VAL A 145 -12.96 -7.98 -13.51
N LYS A 146 -13.77 -8.76 -14.22
CA LYS A 146 -13.36 -9.98 -14.94
C LYS A 146 -12.86 -9.70 -16.37
N SER A 147 -12.87 -8.46 -16.84
CA SER A 147 -12.30 -8.15 -18.16
C SER A 147 -10.78 -8.34 -18.09
N LYS A 148 -10.20 -8.92 -19.16
CA LYS A 148 -8.75 -9.19 -19.28
C LYS A 148 -7.88 -7.95 -19.04
N GLU A 149 -8.45 -6.75 -19.07
CA GLU A 149 -7.76 -5.46 -19.00
C GLU A 149 -7.33 -5.08 -17.58
N VAL A 150 -8.09 -5.42 -16.53
CA VAL A 150 -7.68 -5.13 -15.14
C VAL A 150 -6.56 -6.06 -14.68
N GLY A 151 -6.65 -7.34 -15.05
CA GLY A 151 -5.55 -8.30 -14.86
C GLY A 151 -4.29 -7.90 -15.63
N PHE A 152 -4.45 -7.37 -16.85
CA PHE A 152 -3.34 -6.88 -17.67
C PHE A 152 -2.73 -5.59 -17.12
N ILE A 153 -3.50 -4.68 -16.53
CA ILE A 153 -2.99 -3.45 -15.88
C ILE A 153 -2.18 -3.81 -14.62
N VAL A 154 -2.67 -4.74 -13.80
CA VAL A 154 -1.92 -5.22 -12.62
C VAL A 154 -0.65 -5.96 -13.07
N LEU A 155 -0.73 -6.81 -14.10
CA LEU A 155 0.44 -7.48 -14.68
C LEU A 155 1.42 -6.48 -15.31
N ALA A 156 0.94 -5.42 -15.98
CA ALA A 156 1.77 -4.38 -16.58
C ALA A 156 2.45 -3.50 -15.53
N LEU A 157 1.78 -3.23 -14.41
CA LEU A 157 2.39 -2.55 -13.25
C LEU A 157 3.43 -3.44 -12.57
N ILE A 158 3.16 -4.73 -12.42
CA ILE A 158 4.13 -5.71 -11.92
C ILE A 158 5.33 -5.80 -12.87
N LEU A 159 5.11 -5.92 -14.18
CA LEU A 159 6.15 -5.97 -15.20
C LEU A 159 6.93 -4.64 -15.27
N ALA A 160 6.30 -3.48 -15.12
CA ALA A 160 6.98 -2.19 -15.07
C ALA A 160 7.87 -2.07 -13.82
N LEU A 161 7.38 -2.52 -12.66
CA LEU A 161 8.16 -2.55 -11.42
C LEU A 161 9.32 -3.55 -11.50
N LEU A 162 9.10 -4.72 -12.12
CA LEU A 162 10.16 -5.70 -12.40
C LEU A 162 11.17 -5.15 -13.41
N CYS A 163 10.75 -4.46 -14.46
CA CYS A 163 11.66 -3.85 -15.44
C CYS A 163 12.54 -2.77 -14.81
N VAL A 164 12.00 -1.94 -13.91
CA VAL A 164 12.77 -0.95 -13.15
C VAL A 164 13.75 -1.63 -12.18
N PHE A 165 13.33 -2.73 -11.55
CA PHE A 165 14.19 -3.51 -10.65
C PHE A 165 15.33 -4.24 -11.39
N PHE A 166 15.05 -4.84 -12.54
CA PHE A 166 16.06 -5.50 -13.38
C PHE A 166 16.96 -4.50 -14.12
N TRP A 167 16.49 -3.29 -14.41
CA TRP A 167 17.31 -2.20 -14.98
C TRP A 167 18.51 -1.87 -14.08
N GLU A 168 18.29 -1.70 -12.78
CA GLU A 168 19.36 -1.38 -11.82
C GLU A 168 20.33 -2.56 -11.59
N ILE A 169 19.82 -3.81 -11.60
CA ILE A 169 20.66 -5.02 -11.48
C ILE A 169 21.49 -5.23 -12.74
N ALA A 170 20.93 -5.03 -13.94
CA ALA A 170 21.64 -5.19 -15.21
C ALA A 170 22.69 -4.09 -15.44
N VAL A 171 22.41 -2.85 -15.03
CA VAL A 171 23.38 -1.74 -15.01
C VAL A 171 24.54 -2.04 -14.04
N SER A 172 24.25 -2.72 -12.93
CA SER A 172 25.26 -3.16 -11.96
C SER A 172 26.09 -4.38 -12.42
N ALA A 173 25.62 -5.12 -13.44
CA ALA A 173 26.22 -6.39 -13.89
C ALA A 173 26.84 -6.35 -15.30
N GLY A 174 26.81 -5.22 -16.02
CA GLY A 174 27.54 -5.03 -17.29
C GLY A 174 26.97 -5.74 -18.52
N ALA A 175 25.76 -6.29 -18.47
CA ALA A 175 25.10 -6.97 -19.59
C ALA A 175 24.11 -6.02 -20.31
N LEU A 176 24.62 -5.22 -21.26
CA LEU A 176 23.88 -4.10 -21.87
C LEU A 176 23.13 -4.43 -23.18
N SER A 177 23.47 -5.52 -23.88
CA SER A 177 22.98 -5.74 -25.26
C SER A 177 21.69 -6.54 -25.38
N GLN A 178 21.33 -7.36 -24.38
CA GLN A 178 20.10 -8.19 -24.43
C GLN A 178 18.91 -7.53 -23.69
N THR A 179 19.18 -6.55 -22.84
CA THR A 179 18.20 -5.78 -22.06
C THR A 179 17.53 -4.67 -22.87
N THR A 180 18.22 -4.12 -23.88
CA THR A 180 17.75 -2.97 -24.66
C THR A 180 16.57 -3.29 -25.58
N GLU A 181 16.50 -4.50 -26.17
CA GLU A 181 15.35 -4.92 -26.98
C GLU A 181 14.10 -5.21 -26.13
N PHE A 182 14.27 -5.86 -24.97
CA PHE A 182 13.15 -6.15 -24.06
C PHE A 182 12.57 -4.88 -23.42
N ILE A 183 13.44 -3.96 -22.98
CA ILE A 183 13.05 -2.67 -22.42
C ILE A 183 12.48 -1.74 -23.51
N GLY A 184 12.99 -1.81 -24.74
CA GLY A 184 12.43 -1.12 -25.89
C GLY A 184 10.99 -1.56 -26.18
N GLY A 185 10.70 -2.86 -26.15
CA GLY A 185 9.35 -3.41 -26.29
C GLY A 185 8.41 -3.00 -25.16
N ALA A 186 8.87 -3.07 -23.91
CA ALA A 186 8.08 -2.69 -22.74
C ALA A 186 7.79 -1.17 -22.68
N LEU A 187 8.76 -0.33 -23.04
CA LEU A 187 8.60 1.12 -23.11
C LEU A 187 7.73 1.55 -24.30
N ALA A 188 7.79 0.86 -25.43
CA ALA A 188 6.89 1.11 -26.56
C ALA A 188 5.43 0.79 -26.18
N ALA A 189 5.20 -0.34 -25.48
CA ALA A 189 3.89 -0.71 -24.95
C ALA A 189 3.38 0.29 -23.90
N LEU A 190 4.24 0.79 -23.01
CA LEU A 190 3.90 1.81 -22.00
C LEU A 190 3.65 3.20 -22.61
N ARG A 191 4.38 3.58 -23.67
CA ARG A 191 4.21 4.87 -24.38
C ARG A 191 2.93 4.94 -25.20
N LEU A 192 2.45 3.81 -25.71
CA LEU A 192 1.19 3.72 -26.44
C LEU A 192 -0.05 3.93 -25.55
N TYR A 193 0.06 3.72 -24.23
CA TYR A 193 -1.12 3.64 -23.35
C TYR A 193 -1.19 4.60 -22.17
N ALA A 194 -0.16 5.41 -21.86
CA ALA A 194 -0.28 6.29 -20.69
C ALA A 194 0.48 7.63 -20.74
N PRO A 195 -0.13 8.68 -21.33
CA PRO A 195 0.22 10.06 -21.01
C PRO A 195 0.01 10.39 -19.51
N GLY A 196 -0.92 9.70 -18.84
CA GLY A 196 -1.26 9.92 -17.43
C GLY A 196 -0.26 9.34 -16.42
N LEU A 197 0.35 8.19 -16.71
CA LEU A 197 1.27 7.51 -15.78
C LEU A 197 2.61 8.26 -15.66
N ALA A 198 3.05 8.90 -16.74
CA ALA A 198 4.24 9.75 -16.73
C ALA A 198 4.11 10.95 -15.77
N VAL A 199 2.92 11.56 -15.70
CA VAL A 199 2.63 12.66 -14.77
C VAL A 199 2.61 12.18 -13.32
N THR A 200 2.09 10.97 -13.05
CA THR A 200 2.10 10.38 -11.71
C THR A 200 3.50 9.99 -11.24
N LEU A 201 4.31 9.41 -12.13
CA LEU A 201 5.72 9.09 -11.86
C LEU A 201 6.56 10.36 -11.64
N GLN A 202 6.28 11.44 -12.36
CA GLN A 202 6.95 12.74 -12.18
C GLN A 202 6.63 13.42 -10.84
N TRP A 203 5.54 13.04 -10.16
CA TRP A 203 5.24 13.43 -8.78
C TRP A 203 5.94 12.55 -7.73
N LEU A 204 6.15 11.27 -8.05
CA LEU A 204 6.85 10.31 -7.18
C LEU A 204 8.37 10.55 -7.15
N PHE A 205 8.94 11.01 -8.27
CA PHE A 205 10.34 11.44 -8.37
C PHE A 205 10.42 12.97 -8.28
N PRO A 206 10.93 13.57 -7.18
CA PRO A 206 10.94 15.01 -7.04
C PRO A 206 11.91 15.67 -8.03
N GLN A 207 11.40 16.16 -9.16
CA GLN A 207 12.09 17.16 -9.95
C GLN A 207 12.07 18.49 -9.18
N LYS A 208 13.21 18.84 -8.55
CA LYS A 208 13.74 20.22 -8.36
C LYS A 208 14.91 20.22 -7.37
N TYR A 209 16.10 19.84 -7.84
CA TYR A 209 17.37 20.11 -7.15
C TYR A 209 17.62 21.63 -6.96
N TYR A 210 17.09 22.48 -7.85
CA TYR A 210 17.38 23.91 -7.89
C TYR A 210 16.87 24.73 -6.68
N HIS A 211 15.73 24.36 -6.08
CA HIS A 211 15.19 25.07 -4.91
C HIS A 211 15.79 24.61 -3.57
N GLN A 212 16.39 23.41 -3.51
CA GLN A 212 16.95 22.84 -2.28
C GLN A 212 18.14 23.66 -1.76
N ASN A 213 18.98 24.18 -2.67
CA ASN A 213 20.15 24.97 -2.32
C ASN A 213 19.81 26.30 -1.65
N LYS A 214 18.62 26.89 -1.89
CA LYS A 214 18.21 28.16 -1.26
C LYS A 214 17.49 27.97 0.08
N CYS A 215 17.06 26.76 0.43
CA CYS A 215 16.33 26.51 1.68
C CYS A 215 17.28 26.32 2.86
N LYS A 216 17.21 27.20 3.86
CA LYS A 216 17.98 27.08 5.12
C LYS A 216 17.75 25.73 5.84
N HIS A 217 16.52 25.20 5.80
CA HIS A 217 16.22 23.88 6.38
C HIS A 217 16.88 22.73 5.60
N CYS A 218 16.82 22.72 4.26
CA CYS A 218 17.50 21.70 3.47
C CYS A 218 19.03 21.69 3.66
N ARG A 219 19.60 22.86 3.99
CA ARG A 219 21.04 23.03 4.22
C ARG A 219 21.48 22.53 5.59
N ASN A 220 20.70 22.85 6.65
CA ASN A 220 21.12 22.70 8.05
C ASN A 220 20.40 21.58 8.82
N LYS A 221 19.30 21.02 8.30
CA LYS A 221 18.55 19.93 8.95
C LYS A 221 18.70 18.65 8.16
N SER A 222 18.57 17.53 8.86
CA SER A 222 18.58 16.17 8.28
C SER A 222 17.40 15.92 7.35
N PHE A 223 16.29 16.66 7.48
CA PHE A 223 15.20 16.63 6.51
C PHE A 223 14.47 17.97 6.40
N CYS A 224 13.72 18.15 5.31
CA CYS A 224 12.87 19.32 5.08
C CYS A 224 11.49 18.90 4.58
N LYS A 225 10.44 19.14 5.39
CA LYS A 225 9.05 18.81 5.02
C LYS A 225 8.58 19.54 3.76
N ARG A 226 8.92 20.82 3.63
CA ARG A 226 8.46 21.69 2.53
C ARG A 226 8.93 21.20 1.15
N HIS A 227 10.17 20.74 1.06
CA HIS A 227 10.75 20.25 -0.20
C HIS A 227 10.79 18.72 -0.27
N GLY A 228 10.38 18.05 0.80
CA GLY A 228 10.53 16.62 1.02
C GLY A 228 11.96 16.12 0.79
N ASN A 229 12.95 16.90 1.23
CA ASN A 229 14.36 16.51 1.20
C ASN A 229 14.67 15.64 2.42
N ILE A 230 15.39 14.53 2.23
CA ILE A 230 15.80 13.61 3.29
C ILE A 230 17.31 13.39 3.10
N ARG A 231 18.12 13.86 4.06
CA ARG A 231 19.55 13.60 4.10
C ARG A 231 19.79 12.35 4.91
N LEU A 232 20.30 11.32 4.26
CA LEU A 232 20.67 10.08 4.92
C LEU A 232 21.84 10.31 5.88
N VAL A 233 21.92 9.50 6.92
CA VAL A 233 22.90 9.65 8.00
C VAL A 233 23.71 8.37 8.19
N HIS A 234 24.90 8.53 8.77
CA HIS A 234 25.68 7.43 9.32
C HIS A 234 25.01 6.90 10.59
N ARG A 235 25.15 5.61 10.87
CA ARG A 235 24.52 4.95 12.03
C ARG A 235 24.93 5.57 13.37
N ASP A 236 26.13 6.15 13.47
CA ASP A 236 26.69 6.68 14.73
C ASP A 236 25.94 7.92 15.23
N VAL A 237 25.17 8.55 14.35
CA VAL A 237 24.30 9.68 14.69
C VAL A 237 22.94 9.21 15.24
N LEU A 238 22.64 7.90 15.12
CA LEU A 238 21.40 7.30 15.59
C LEU A 238 21.60 6.59 16.93
N ASP A 239 20.54 6.55 17.72
CA ASP A 239 20.49 5.69 18.90
C ASP A 239 20.73 4.22 18.47
N PRO A 240 21.54 3.44 19.19
CA PRO A 240 21.78 2.03 18.90
C PRO A 240 20.52 1.17 18.71
N CYS A 241 19.38 1.53 19.29
CA CYS A 241 18.12 0.81 19.05
C CYS A 241 17.56 0.96 17.63
N MET A 242 18.09 1.89 16.84
CA MET A 242 17.64 2.19 15.47
C MET A 242 18.34 1.36 14.40
N TRP A 243 19.38 0.61 14.76
CA TRP A 243 20.09 -0.29 13.86
C TRP A 243 20.37 -1.62 14.56
N ILE A 244 20.02 -2.73 13.91
CA ILE A 244 20.25 -4.08 14.43
C ILE A 244 21.59 -4.62 13.91
N ASN A 245 21.95 -4.21 12.69
CA ASN A 245 23.11 -4.68 11.97
C ASN A 245 24.27 -3.68 12.08
N ARG A 246 25.25 -3.99 12.91
CA ARG A 246 26.51 -3.23 13.06
C ARG A 246 27.44 -3.27 11.84
N HIS A 247 27.06 -3.90 10.74
CA HIS A 247 27.88 -3.93 9.52
C HIS A 247 27.33 -2.98 8.45
N ILE A 248 26.10 -2.51 8.63
CA ILE A 248 25.52 -1.43 7.84
C ILE A 248 25.92 -0.11 8.52
N GLU A 249 26.56 0.78 7.78
CA GLU A 249 27.18 1.99 8.31
C GLU A 249 26.45 3.25 7.85
N ASN A 250 26.07 3.28 6.58
CA ASN A 250 25.59 4.46 5.89
C ASN A 250 24.12 4.32 5.45
N HIS A 251 23.61 5.38 4.84
CA HIS A 251 22.31 5.39 4.15
C HIS A 251 21.08 5.20 5.04
N TYR A 252 21.19 5.48 6.34
CA TYR A 252 20.04 5.43 7.24
C TYR A 252 19.14 6.67 7.09
N LYS A 253 17.82 6.45 7.24
CA LYS A 253 16.86 7.56 7.38
C LYS A 253 17.05 8.26 8.73
N PRO A 254 17.01 9.60 8.79
CA PRO A 254 17.16 10.31 10.06
C PRO A 254 15.95 10.09 10.98
N LEU A 255 16.18 10.24 12.28
CA LEU A 255 15.16 10.16 13.32
C LEU A 255 14.09 11.25 13.19
N GLU A 256 12.90 10.98 13.74
CA GLU A 256 11.77 11.92 13.79
C GLU A 256 11.22 12.30 12.41
N LEU A 257 11.40 11.42 11.42
CA LEU A 257 10.89 11.61 10.08
C LEU A 257 9.35 11.65 10.11
N PRO A 258 8.70 12.72 9.62
CA PRO A 258 7.23 12.79 9.55
C PRO A 258 6.65 11.69 8.65
N TRP A 259 5.46 11.21 8.98
CA TRP A 259 4.76 10.14 8.22
C TRP A 259 4.73 10.36 6.71
N THR A 260 4.52 11.59 6.25
CA THR A 260 4.52 11.92 4.82
C THR A 260 5.90 11.75 4.17
N LEU A 261 6.98 12.02 4.91
CA LEU A 261 8.34 11.77 4.44
C LEU A 261 8.75 10.30 4.57
N CYS A 262 8.21 9.56 5.55
CA CYS A 262 8.36 8.11 5.60
C CYS A 262 7.77 7.47 4.33
N LEU A 263 6.54 7.85 3.95
CA LEU A 263 5.93 7.38 2.69
C LEU A 263 6.74 7.80 1.47
N LYS A 264 7.21 9.05 1.43
CA LYS A 264 8.07 9.51 0.34
C LYS A 264 9.39 8.73 0.25
N SER A 265 9.89 8.22 1.38
CA SER A 265 11.15 7.46 1.43
C SER A 265 11.08 6.10 0.74
N ILE A 266 9.89 5.60 0.40
CA ILE A 266 9.71 4.38 -0.41
C ILE A 266 10.44 4.52 -1.76
N PHE A 267 10.41 5.72 -2.34
CA PHE A 267 11.04 6.05 -3.63
C PHE A 267 12.44 6.68 -3.46
N HIS A 268 13.00 6.65 -2.26
CA HIS A 268 14.34 7.16 -1.98
C HIS A 268 15.28 5.99 -1.74
N TRP A 269 16.45 5.97 -2.38
CA TRP A 269 17.46 4.96 -2.10
C TRP A 269 17.97 5.11 -0.66
N ASN A 270 17.82 4.08 0.16
CA ASN A 270 18.25 4.02 1.55
C ASN A 270 18.48 2.56 1.96
N ASN A 271 19.05 2.35 3.14
CA ASN A 271 19.37 1.01 3.63
C ASN A 271 18.14 0.10 3.90
N GLU A 272 16.92 0.64 3.87
CA GLU A 272 15.68 -0.14 3.98
C GLU A 272 14.96 -0.30 2.62
N THR A 273 15.49 0.25 1.51
CA THR A 273 14.80 0.25 0.21
C THR A 273 14.47 -1.17 -0.25
N LEU A 274 15.44 -2.08 -0.22
CA LEU A 274 15.20 -3.47 -0.62
C LEU A 274 14.21 -4.16 0.32
N ASN A 275 14.32 -3.96 1.64
CA ASN A 275 13.38 -4.52 2.61
C ASN A 275 11.94 -4.03 2.36
N ILE A 276 11.74 -2.77 1.98
CA ILE A 276 10.41 -2.24 1.65
C ILE A 276 9.88 -2.89 0.36
N TRP A 277 10.67 -2.89 -0.70
CA TRP A 277 10.20 -3.31 -2.02
C TRP A 277 10.03 -4.83 -2.15
N THR A 278 10.89 -5.64 -1.55
CA THR A 278 10.73 -7.11 -1.58
C THR A 278 9.42 -7.54 -0.93
N HIS A 279 9.06 -6.96 0.21
CA HIS A 279 7.80 -7.25 0.90
C HIS A 279 6.58 -6.65 0.18
N LEU A 280 6.66 -5.43 -0.37
CA LEU A 280 5.56 -4.86 -1.17
C LEU A 280 5.30 -5.66 -2.46
N ILE A 281 6.36 -6.06 -3.17
CA ILE A 281 6.24 -6.92 -4.36
C ILE A 281 5.64 -8.27 -3.96
N GLY A 282 6.11 -8.86 -2.85
CA GLY A 282 5.53 -10.08 -2.28
C GLY A 282 4.03 -9.95 -1.99
N LEU A 283 3.59 -8.83 -1.40
CA LEU A 283 2.18 -8.53 -1.16
C LEU A 283 1.37 -8.51 -2.46
N PHE A 284 1.87 -7.86 -3.52
CA PHE A 284 1.18 -7.81 -4.80
C PHE A 284 1.12 -9.17 -5.50
N ILE A 285 2.21 -9.94 -5.48
CA ILE A 285 2.24 -11.30 -6.03
C ILE A 285 1.22 -12.19 -5.30
N LEU A 286 1.21 -12.18 -3.96
CA LEU A 286 0.25 -12.96 -3.17
C LEU A 286 -1.20 -12.53 -3.43
N THR A 287 -1.43 -11.23 -3.65
CA THR A 287 -2.77 -10.72 -4.00
C THR A 287 -3.22 -11.20 -5.38
N TYR A 288 -2.32 -11.20 -6.35
CA TYR A 288 -2.58 -11.76 -7.68
C TYR A 288 -2.85 -13.27 -7.59
N LEU A 289 -2.03 -14.02 -6.86
CA LEU A 289 -2.21 -15.46 -6.66
C LEU A 289 -3.52 -15.77 -5.94
N GLN A 290 -3.93 -14.98 -4.96
CA GLN A 290 -5.22 -15.10 -4.30
C GLN A 290 -6.37 -14.90 -5.30
N TYR A 291 -6.31 -13.85 -6.12
CA TYR A 291 -7.32 -13.61 -7.16
C TYR A 291 -7.41 -14.78 -8.15
N TRP A 292 -6.27 -15.23 -8.68
CA TRP A 292 -6.20 -16.36 -9.61
C TRP A 292 -6.72 -17.65 -8.97
N THR A 293 -6.38 -17.90 -7.70
CA THR A 293 -6.85 -19.08 -6.96
C THR A 293 -8.37 -19.07 -6.81
N LEU A 294 -8.96 -17.93 -6.47
CA LEU A 294 -10.40 -17.80 -6.25
C LEU A 294 -11.22 -17.85 -7.54
N LEU A 295 -10.73 -17.25 -8.62
CA LEU A 295 -11.52 -17.10 -9.84
C LEU A 295 -11.26 -18.17 -10.89
N GLU A 296 -10.06 -18.77 -10.90
CA GLU A 296 -9.66 -19.74 -11.90
C GLU A 296 -9.41 -21.12 -11.27
N ALA A 297 -8.48 -21.20 -10.30
CA ALA A 297 -8.01 -22.50 -9.82
C ALA A 297 -9.09 -23.30 -9.10
N LEU A 298 -9.74 -22.74 -8.06
CA LEU A 298 -10.76 -23.45 -7.28
C LEU A 298 -12.04 -23.75 -8.08
N PRO A 299 -12.56 -22.83 -8.92
CA PRO A 299 -13.69 -23.15 -9.80
C PRO A 299 -13.39 -24.26 -10.81
N SER A 300 -12.16 -24.31 -11.36
CA SER A 300 -11.78 -25.30 -12.39
C SER A 300 -11.88 -26.76 -11.91
N VAL A 301 -11.73 -26.98 -10.60
CA VAL A 301 -11.82 -28.30 -9.95
C VAL A 301 -13.11 -28.47 -9.14
N GLN A 302 -14.06 -27.53 -9.26
CA GLN A 302 -15.34 -27.55 -8.53
C GLN A 302 -15.16 -27.70 -7.01
N ALA A 303 -14.16 -26.99 -6.47
CA ALA A 303 -13.79 -27.12 -5.06
C ALA A 303 -14.96 -26.76 -4.13
N PRO A 304 -15.11 -27.45 -2.99
CA PRO A 304 -16.10 -27.10 -1.97
C PRO A 304 -15.75 -25.77 -1.30
N ILE A 305 -16.75 -25.10 -0.71
CA ILE A 305 -16.59 -23.78 -0.05
C ILE A 305 -15.50 -23.76 1.02
N ILE A 306 -15.27 -24.89 1.70
CA ILE A 306 -14.25 -24.99 2.74
C ILE A 306 -12.83 -24.79 2.19
N ASP A 307 -12.56 -25.19 0.94
CA ASP A 307 -11.27 -24.99 0.28
C ASP A 307 -11.05 -23.49 0.01
N TYR A 308 -12.09 -22.78 -0.42
CA TYR A 308 -12.05 -21.31 -0.59
C TYR A 308 -11.68 -20.62 0.72
N LEU A 309 -12.31 -21.02 1.83
CA LEU A 309 -12.07 -20.43 3.14
C LEU A 309 -10.63 -20.68 3.61
N VAL A 310 -10.16 -21.93 3.51
CA VAL A 310 -8.80 -22.31 3.95
C VAL A 310 -7.74 -21.60 3.12
N MET A 311 -7.86 -21.60 1.78
CA MET A 311 -6.88 -20.95 0.91
C MET A 311 -6.88 -19.43 1.09
N THR A 312 -8.06 -18.81 1.19
CA THR A 312 -8.19 -17.37 1.42
C THR A 312 -7.57 -16.97 2.75
N MET A 313 -7.86 -17.69 3.84
CA MET A 313 -7.30 -17.38 5.14
C MET A 313 -5.77 -17.48 5.14
N ALA A 314 -5.23 -18.53 4.52
CA ALA A 314 -3.79 -18.73 4.42
C ALA A 314 -3.09 -17.60 3.64
N MET A 315 -3.67 -17.19 2.51
CA MET A 315 -3.14 -16.08 1.71
C MET A 315 -3.28 -14.74 2.44
N LEU A 316 -4.40 -14.46 3.10
CA LEU A 316 -4.59 -13.25 3.92
C LEU A 316 -3.55 -13.15 5.03
N CYS A 317 -3.23 -14.27 5.71
CA CYS A 317 -2.15 -14.30 6.70
C CYS A 317 -0.79 -13.94 6.09
N CYS A 318 -0.46 -14.46 4.91
CA CYS A 318 0.78 -14.15 4.21
C CYS A 318 0.83 -12.68 3.75
N GLN A 319 -0.27 -12.16 3.20
CA GLN A 319 -0.41 -10.76 2.79
C GLN A 319 -0.27 -9.82 4.00
N LEU A 320 -0.88 -10.16 5.13
CA LEU A 320 -0.76 -9.40 6.37
C LEU A 320 0.70 -9.34 6.84
N CYS A 321 1.43 -10.46 6.79
CA CYS A 321 2.87 -10.48 7.09
C CYS A 321 3.66 -9.51 6.19
N MET A 322 3.46 -9.59 4.88
CA MET A 322 4.15 -8.71 3.92
C MET A 322 3.82 -7.23 4.15
N LEU A 323 2.56 -6.92 4.44
CA LEU A 323 2.10 -5.56 4.72
C LEU A 323 2.70 -5.01 6.02
N LEU A 324 2.68 -5.78 7.11
CA LEU A 324 3.22 -5.36 8.40
C LEU A 324 4.73 -5.18 8.36
N SER A 325 5.44 -6.07 7.66
CA SER A 325 6.88 -5.94 7.42
C SER A 325 7.22 -4.69 6.61
N SER A 326 6.51 -4.45 5.51
CA SER A 326 6.67 -3.22 4.71
C SER A 326 6.43 -1.97 5.57
N ALA A 327 5.36 -1.97 6.38
CA ALA A 327 5.05 -0.86 7.28
C ALA A 327 6.17 -0.61 8.31
N TYR A 328 6.78 -1.68 8.85
CA TYR A 328 7.94 -1.55 9.74
C TYR A 328 9.11 -0.84 9.07
N HIS A 329 9.51 -1.28 7.87
CA HIS A 329 10.66 -0.70 7.17
C HIS A 329 10.40 0.74 6.66
N ILE A 330 9.14 1.08 6.36
CA ILE A 330 8.73 2.45 5.99
C ILE A 330 8.73 3.37 7.21
N PHE A 331 8.03 2.99 8.28
CA PHE A 331 7.71 3.88 9.40
C PHE A 331 8.64 3.75 10.61
N GLY A 332 9.54 2.76 10.63
CA GLY A 332 10.46 2.50 11.73
C GLY A 332 11.45 3.64 12.03
N CYS A 333 11.62 4.60 11.12
CA CYS A 333 12.44 5.79 11.34
C CYS A 333 11.72 6.93 12.09
N HIS A 334 10.40 6.83 12.28
CA HIS A 334 9.61 7.92 12.87
C HIS A 334 9.99 8.23 14.32
N SER A 335 10.18 7.19 15.15
CA SER A 335 10.71 7.34 16.50
C SER A 335 11.12 5.96 17.06
N PRO A 336 11.99 5.90 18.08
CA PRO A 336 12.36 4.63 18.73
C PRO A 336 11.16 3.84 19.26
N ILE A 337 10.17 4.55 19.83
CA ILE A 337 8.93 3.95 20.34
C ILE A 337 8.12 3.33 19.19
N ARG A 338 7.95 4.07 18.09
CA ARG A 338 7.23 3.56 16.92
C ARG A 338 7.96 2.40 16.27
N ARG A 339 9.30 2.45 16.18
CA ARG A 339 10.11 1.33 15.66
C ARG A 339 9.80 0.05 16.40
N LYS A 340 9.77 0.09 17.73
CA LYS A 340 9.41 -1.07 18.58
C LYS A 340 7.98 -1.55 18.34
N GLN A 341 7.01 -0.63 18.23
CA GLN A 341 5.62 -0.98 17.97
C GLN A 341 5.46 -1.68 16.62
N TRP A 342 6.07 -1.13 15.57
CA TRP A 342 6.02 -1.72 14.24
C TRP A 342 6.79 -3.04 14.16
N LEU A 343 7.92 -3.17 14.88
CA LEU A 343 8.65 -4.45 14.96
C LEU A 343 7.78 -5.54 15.59
N LYS A 344 7.02 -5.23 16.63
CA LYS A 344 6.07 -6.19 17.24
C LYS A 344 4.97 -6.59 16.26
N ALA A 345 4.47 -5.64 15.47
CA ALA A 345 3.46 -5.92 14.44
C ALA A 345 4.03 -6.78 13.31
N ASP A 346 5.25 -6.50 12.85
CA ASP A 346 5.97 -7.30 11.86
C ASP A 346 6.16 -8.75 12.33
N LEU A 347 6.68 -8.94 13.55
CA LEU A 347 6.82 -10.26 14.17
C LEU A 347 5.49 -10.99 14.35
N PHE A 348 4.42 -10.28 14.70
CA PHE A 348 3.06 -10.86 14.71
C PHE A 348 2.65 -11.32 13.31
N GLY A 349 2.97 -10.54 12.27
CA GLY A 349 2.77 -10.90 10.87
C GLY A 349 3.45 -12.22 10.52
N VAL A 350 4.71 -12.40 10.89
CA VAL A 350 5.47 -13.66 10.70
C VAL A 350 4.74 -14.84 11.34
N SER A 351 4.30 -14.69 12.59
CA SER A 351 3.55 -15.75 13.27
C SER A 351 2.21 -16.06 12.59
N ALA A 352 1.47 -15.03 12.14
CA ALA A 352 0.21 -15.22 11.43
C ALA A 352 0.42 -15.96 10.11
N ALA A 353 1.44 -15.60 9.33
CA ALA A 353 1.79 -16.30 8.08
C ALA A 353 2.16 -17.77 8.33
N LEU A 354 2.95 -18.06 9.37
CA LEU A 354 3.27 -19.44 9.75
C LEU A 354 2.01 -20.25 10.06
N VAL A 355 1.08 -19.71 10.85
CA VAL A 355 -0.21 -20.37 11.13
C VAL A 355 -0.98 -20.61 9.83
N GLY A 356 -1.13 -19.60 8.99
CA GLY A 356 -1.86 -19.70 7.72
C GLY A 356 -1.29 -20.80 6.81
N LEU A 357 0.03 -20.81 6.63
CA LEU A 357 0.73 -21.79 5.79
C LEU A 357 0.66 -23.21 6.36
N TYR A 358 0.82 -23.38 7.68
CA TYR A 358 0.71 -24.69 8.29
C TYR A 358 -0.71 -25.23 8.29
N MET A 359 -1.69 -24.40 8.60
CA MET A 359 -3.08 -24.84 8.64
C MET A 359 -3.58 -25.24 7.25
N SER A 360 -3.22 -24.51 6.19
CA SER A 360 -3.54 -24.91 4.81
C SER A 360 -2.76 -26.15 4.38
N GLY A 361 -1.46 -26.24 4.69
CA GLY A 361 -0.64 -27.41 4.37
C GLY A 361 -1.10 -28.68 5.07
N LEU A 362 -1.49 -28.61 6.35
CA LEU A 362 -2.07 -29.73 7.08
C LEU A 362 -3.46 -30.10 6.56
N TYR A 363 -4.27 -29.09 6.19
CA TYR A 363 -5.58 -29.30 5.60
C TYR A 363 -5.51 -30.13 4.31
N THR A 364 -4.59 -29.78 3.41
CA THR A 364 -4.41 -30.49 2.14
C THR A 364 -3.73 -31.84 2.33
N SER A 365 -2.66 -31.91 3.13
CA SER A 365 -1.86 -33.13 3.30
C SER A 365 -2.60 -34.23 4.08
N PHE A 366 -3.46 -33.85 5.03
CA PHE A 366 -4.21 -34.77 5.88
C PHE A 366 -5.72 -34.64 5.69
N TYR A 367 -6.15 -34.31 4.46
CA TYR A 367 -7.56 -34.13 4.12
C TYR A 367 -8.42 -35.34 4.55
N ASN A 368 -7.93 -36.55 4.26
CA ASN A 368 -8.58 -37.83 4.60
C ASN A 368 -8.25 -38.34 6.01
N PHE A 369 -7.41 -37.63 6.78
CA PHE A 369 -6.93 -38.05 8.10
C PHE A 369 -7.22 -36.97 9.15
N PRO A 370 -8.51 -36.75 9.50
CA PRO A 370 -8.92 -35.60 10.29
C PRO A 370 -8.38 -35.60 11.72
N GLU A 371 -8.14 -36.77 12.33
CA GLU A 371 -7.54 -36.88 13.66
C GLU A 371 -6.08 -36.41 13.68
N ILE A 372 -5.29 -36.83 12.69
CA ILE A 372 -3.88 -36.45 12.54
C ILE A 372 -3.76 -34.96 12.23
N ARG A 373 -4.64 -34.45 11.34
CA ARG A 373 -4.77 -33.03 11.06
C ARG A 373 -5.06 -32.21 12.32
N ARG A 374 -6.01 -32.68 13.15
CA ARG A 374 -6.36 -32.01 14.41
C ARG A 374 -5.18 -32.00 15.38
N PHE A 375 -4.49 -33.12 15.55
CA PHE A 375 -3.33 -33.22 16.43
C PHE A 375 -2.20 -32.24 16.06
N TYR A 376 -1.75 -32.25 14.79
CA TYR A 376 -0.70 -31.31 14.38
C TYR A 376 -1.20 -29.86 14.34
N GLY A 377 -2.46 -29.65 13.95
CA GLY A 377 -3.06 -28.31 13.92
C GLY A 377 -3.14 -27.67 15.30
N THR A 378 -3.54 -28.41 16.34
CA THR A 378 -3.57 -27.89 17.71
C THR A 378 -2.17 -27.66 18.26
N LEU A 379 -1.22 -28.55 17.99
CA LEU A 379 0.18 -28.39 18.40
C LEU A 379 0.81 -27.13 17.80
N ILE A 380 0.76 -26.98 16.48
CA ILE A 380 1.35 -25.83 15.79
C ILE A 380 0.59 -24.54 16.15
N GLY A 381 -0.74 -24.61 16.24
CA GLY A 381 -1.57 -23.49 16.68
C GLY A 381 -1.18 -22.97 18.06
N ALA A 382 -1.04 -23.88 19.04
CA ALA A 382 -0.60 -23.54 20.40
C ALA A 382 0.80 -22.90 20.40
N MET A 383 1.76 -23.52 19.71
CA MET A 383 3.12 -22.96 19.59
C MET A 383 3.14 -21.57 18.94
N SER A 384 2.31 -21.35 17.92
CA SER A 384 2.22 -20.08 17.21
C SER A 384 1.61 -18.99 18.08
N ILE A 385 0.58 -19.32 18.87
CA ILE A 385 -0.02 -18.41 19.85
C ILE A 385 1.02 -18.04 20.91
N THR A 386 1.70 -19.03 21.50
CA THR A 386 2.74 -18.78 22.50
C THR A 386 3.87 -17.91 21.94
N THR A 387 4.32 -18.18 20.72
CA THR A 387 5.38 -17.41 20.05
C THR A 387 4.92 -15.99 19.75
N SER A 388 3.67 -15.78 19.32
CA SER A 388 3.10 -14.44 19.08
C SER A 388 2.96 -13.62 20.35
N LEU A 389 2.47 -14.24 21.42
CA LEU A 389 2.39 -13.62 22.75
C LEU A 389 3.77 -13.25 23.26
N PHE A 390 4.76 -14.14 23.08
CA PHE A 390 6.13 -13.87 23.43
C PHE A 390 6.72 -12.71 22.62
N ALA A 391 6.59 -12.75 21.28
CA ALA A 391 7.10 -11.74 20.36
C ALA A 391 6.60 -10.32 20.68
N THR A 392 5.33 -10.21 21.08
CA THR A 392 4.68 -8.93 21.41
C THR A 392 4.90 -8.48 22.86
N SER A 393 5.35 -9.39 23.74
CA SER A 393 5.62 -9.11 25.15
C SER A 393 6.77 -8.11 25.36
N ARG A 394 6.82 -7.50 26.55
CA ARG A 394 7.97 -6.68 26.98
C ARG A 394 9.25 -7.50 27.19
N PHE A 395 9.13 -8.81 27.42
CA PHE A 395 10.28 -9.68 27.66
C PHE A 395 11.06 -9.92 26.37
N SER A 396 10.36 -10.04 25.22
CA SER A 396 10.99 -10.10 23.90
C SER A 396 11.94 -8.92 23.68
N GLU A 397 11.58 -7.70 24.07
CA GLU A 397 12.41 -6.50 23.87
C GLU A 397 13.83 -6.60 24.44
N ARG A 398 14.03 -7.35 25.54
CA ARG A 398 15.36 -7.60 26.13
C ARG A 398 16.13 -8.68 25.38
N ASN A 399 15.42 -9.64 24.79
CA ASN A 399 16.00 -10.74 24.02
C ASN A 399 16.31 -10.35 22.57
N THR A 400 15.55 -9.43 21.95
CA THR A 400 15.78 -8.96 20.57
C THR A 400 17.11 -8.23 20.38
N GLN A 401 17.80 -7.83 21.46
CA GLN A 401 19.18 -7.34 21.38
C GLN A 401 20.20 -8.45 21.06
N LYS A 402 19.85 -9.72 21.33
CA LYS A 402 20.63 -10.88 20.91
C LYS A 402 20.08 -11.35 19.57
N ARG A 403 20.96 -11.64 18.60
CA ARG A 403 20.54 -12.14 17.27
C ARG A 403 19.93 -13.53 17.29
N ILE A 404 20.36 -14.37 18.22
CA ILE A 404 19.76 -15.67 18.51
C ILE A 404 19.29 -15.59 19.95
N GLY A 405 18.04 -15.14 20.13
CA GLY A 405 17.33 -15.14 21.39
C GLY A 405 16.34 -16.29 21.46
N LEU A 406 15.54 -16.29 22.53
CA LEU A 406 14.47 -17.28 22.70
C LEU A 406 13.41 -17.20 21.58
N LEU A 407 13.15 -16.01 21.03
CA LEU A 407 12.14 -15.84 19.98
C LEU A 407 12.53 -16.58 18.70
N GLU A 408 13.78 -16.42 18.27
CA GLU A 408 14.31 -17.05 17.06
C GLU A 408 14.39 -18.57 17.24
N LEU A 409 14.72 -19.04 18.45
CA LEU A 409 14.66 -20.47 18.80
C LEU A 409 13.23 -21.02 18.77
N LEU A 410 12.23 -20.24 19.20
CA LEU A 410 10.82 -20.64 19.11
C LEU A 410 10.39 -20.79 17.64
N TYR A 411 10.68 -19.82 16.78
CA TYR A 411 10.39 -19.93 15.34
C TYR A 411 11.13 -21.11 14.69
N LEU A 412 12.40 -21.32 15.01
CA LEU A 412 13.16 -22.46 14.54
C LEU A 412 12.54 -23.79 15.00
N SER A 413 12.12 -23.88 16.27
CA SER A 413 11.48 -25.08 16.80
C SER A 413 10.17 -25.41 16.08
N MET A 414 9.38 -24.40 15.73
CA MET A 414 8.15 -24.57 14.94
C MET A 414 8.47 -25.11 13.53
N ALA A 415 9.49 -24.56 12.87
CA ALA A 415 9.93 -25.02 11.56
C ALA A 415 10.46 -26.47 11.59
N LEU A 416 11.18 -26.86 12.64
CA LEU A 416 11.68 -28.23 12.81
C LEU A 416 10.54 -29.21 13.12
N ILE A 417 9.61 -28.85 14.01
CA ILE A 417 8.46 -29.70 14.33
C ILE A 417 7.58 -29.91 13.11
N ALA A 418 7.51 -28.94 12.20
CA ALA A 418 6.80 -29.08 10.94
C ALA A 418 7.40 -30.12 9.96
N MET A 419 8.62 -30.59 10.18
CA MET A 419 9.15 -31.73 9.44
C MET A 419 8.46 -33.04 9.83
N ALA A 420 7.95 -33.15 11.07
CA ALA A 420 7.26 -34.33 11.56
C ALA A 420 5.97 -34.66 10.77
N PRO A 421 5.02 -33.72 10.52
CA PRO A 421 3.88 -34.00 9.66
C PRO A 421 4.29 -34.34 8.22
N THR A 422 5.38 -33.78 7.68
CA THR A 422 5.88 -34.19 6.36
C THR A 422 6.30 -35.66 6.34
N LEU A 423 7.08 -36.10 7.34
CA LEU A 423 7.51 -37.51 7.45
C LEU A 423 6.31 -38.45 7.64
N HIS A 424 5.35 -38.06 8.48
CA HIS A 424 4.14 -38.84 8.71
C HIS A 424 3.27 -38.91 7.44
N TRP A 425 3.15 -37.81 6.70
CA TRP A 425 2.45 -37.77 5.41
C TRP A 425 3.08 -38.73 4.40
N ILE A 426 4.42 -38.78 4.29
CA ILE A 426 5.15 -39.72 3.43
C ILE A 426 4.83 -41.17 3.81
N GLN A 427 4.86 -41.49 5.11
CA GLN A 427 4.57 -42.83 5.62
C GLN A 427 3.15 -43.28 5.30
N LEU A 428 2.16 -42.41 5.54
CA LEU A 428 0.74 -42.71 5.28
C LEU A 428 0.44 -42.98 3.80
N HIS A 429 1.17 -42.34 2.89
CA HIS A 429 0.97 -42.51 1.45
C HIS A 429 1.81 -43.65 0.87
N GLY A 430 2.43 -44.50 1.68
CA GLY A 430 3.17 -45.68 1.21
C GLY A 430 4.63 -45.41 0.83
N GLY A 431 5.21 -44.31 1.32
CA GLY A 431 6.64 -44.02 1.22
C GLY A 431 7.06 -43.24 -0.04
N LEU A 432 8.37 -43.12 -0.23
CA LEU A 432 9.01 -42.30 -1.28
C LEU A 432 8.79 -42.82 -2.71
N SER A 433 8.33 -44.06 -2.87
CA SER A 433 7.98 -44.64 -4.17
C SER A 433 6.59 -44.26 -4.65
N ASN A 434 5.76 -43.64 -3.80
CA ASN A 434 4.42 -43.22 -4.19
C ASN A 434 4.50 -42.04 -5.19
N PRO A 435 3.81 -42.10 -6.36
CA PRO A 435 3.85 -41.03 -7.36
C PRO A 435 3.40 -39.66 -6.84
N HIS A 436 2.39 -39.64 -5.95
CA HIS A 436 1.91 -38.41 -5.32
C HIS A 436 2.98 -37.79 -4.42
N VAL A 437 3.70 -38.62 -3.65
CA VAL A 437 4.82 -38.16 -2.81
C VAL A 437 5.95 -37.63 -3.67
N GLN A 438 6.33 -38.33 -4.75
CA GLN A 438 7.42 -37.91 -5.64
C GLN A 438 7.14 -36.58 -6.34
N GLN A 439 5.87 -36.30 -6.66
CA GLN A 439 5.48 -35.04 -7.29
C GLN A 439 5.64 -33.84 -6.34
N TRP A 440 5.28 -33.99 -5.06
CA TRP A 440 5.18 -32.86 -4.12
C TRP A 440 6.36 -32.71 -3.16
N LEU A 441 7.05 -33.81 -2.83
CA LEU A 441 8.19 -33.80 -1.91
C LEU A 441 9.32 -32.83 -2.33
N PRO A 442 9.68 -32.70 -3.63
CA PRO A 442 10.70 -31.73 -4.05
C PRO A 442 10.35 -30.29 -3.65
N ASN A 443 9.07 -29.91 -3.73
CA ASN A 443 8.61 -28.57 -3.33
C ASN A 443 8.78 -28.34 -1.82
N LEU A 444 8.51 -29.37 -1.00
CA LEU A 444 8.75 -29.30 0.45
C LEU A 444 10.24 -29.23 0.78
N CYS A 445 11.08 -29.98 0.08
CA CYS A 445 12.53 -29.89 0.24
C CYS A 445 13.05 -28.49 -0.10
N ILE A 446 12.60 -27.90 -1.22
CA ILE A 446 12.93 -26.53 -1.60
C ILE A 446 12.49 -25.56 -0.50
N LEU A 447 11.27 -25.68 0.01
CA LEU A 447 10.76 -24.85 1.11
C LEU A 447 11.67 -24.93 2.34
N PHE A 448 12.04 -26.13 2.80
CA PHE A 448 12.91 -26.28 3.97
C PHE A 448 14.33 -25.76 3.73
N ILE A 449 14.88 -25.94 2.53
CA ILE A 449 16.19 -25.38 2.15
C ILE A 449 16.14 -23.85 2.17
N LEU A 450 15.08 -23.24 1.62
CA LEU A 450 14.90 -21.79 1.63
C LEU A 450 14.74 -21.25 3.05
N LEU A 451 13.96 -21.93 3.92
CA LEU A 451 13.82 -21.55 5.34
C LEU A 451 15.17 -21.65 6.08
N GLY A 452 15.89 -22.75 5.90
CA GLY A 452 17.22 -22.95 6.51
C GLY A 452 18.23 -21.92 6.03
N GLY A 453 18.24 -21.63 4.72
CA GLY A 453 19.05 -20.58 4.12
C GLY A 453 18.71 -19.20 4.67
N ALA A 454 17.43 -18.83 4.72
CA ALA A 454 16.97 -17.57 5.28
C ALA A 454 17.40 -17.41 6.75
N PHE A 455 17.25 -18.46 7.56
CA PHE A 455 17.72 -18.47 8.94
C PHE A 455 19.24 -18.32 9.04
N ALA A 456 20.00 -18.97 8.15
CA ALA A 456 21.45 -18.83 8.08
C ALA A 456 21.87 -17.40 7.72
N PHE A 457 21.27 -16.78 6.71
CA PHE A 457 21.53 -15.37 6.36
C PHE A 457 21.20 -14.44 7.53
N TYR A 458 20.02 -14.61 8.14
CA TYR A 458 19.56 -13.80 9.28
C TYR A 458 20.50 -13.87 10.48
N THR A 459 21.00 -15.06 10.82
CA THR A 459 21.85 -15.25 12.01
C THR A 459 23.31 -14.86 11.76
N THR A 460 23.83 -15.17 10.57
CA THR A 460 25.25 -14.93 10.23
C THR A 460 25.51 -13.51 9.77
N LEU A 461 24.50 -12.81 9.24
CA LEU A 461 24.63 -11.52 8.56
C LEU A 461 25.65 -11.54 7.43
N PHE A 462 25.68 -12.65 6.70
CA PHE A 462 26.41 -12.71 5.46
C PHE A 462 25.57 -12.05 4.34
N PRO A 463 26.20 -11.29 3.42
CA PRO A 463 27.63 -11.03 3.28
C PRO A 463 28.14 -9.81 4.05
N GLU A 464 27.27 -8.96 4.60
CA GLU A 464 27.66 -7.66 5.13
C GLU A 464 28.62 -7.75 6.32
N ARG A 465 28.58 -8.84 7.09
CA ARG A 465 29.55 -9.13 8.15
C ARG A 465 30.98 -9.19 7.64
N LEU A 466 31.18 -9.71 6.42
CA LEU A 466 32.51 -9.82 5.81
C LEU A 466 32.97 -8.51 5.17
N PHE A 467 32.01 -7.67 4.77
CA PHE A 467 32.25 -6.43 4.04
C PHE A 467 31.44 -5.26 4.63
N PRO A 468 31.82 -4.77 5.84
CA PRO A 468 31.09 -3.68 6.48
C PRO A 468 31.08 -2.42 5.61
N GLY A 469 29.92 -1.75 5.55
CA GLY A 469 29.73 -0.50 4.81
C GLY A 469 29.57 -0.63 3.29
N ILE A 470 29.74 -1.83 2.71
CA ILE A 470 29.59 -2.08 1.27
C ILE A 470 28.13 -2.38 0.89
N PHE A 471 27.42 -3.12 1.73
CA PHE A 471 26.05 -3.61 1.50
C PHE A 471 24.98 -2.73 2.14
#